data_AF-A0A0F9P9H2-F1
#
_entry.id   AF-A0A0F9P9H2-F1
#
_cell.length_a   1.000
_cell.length_b   1.000
_cell.length_c   1.000
_cell.angle_alpha   90.00
_cell.angle_beta   90.00
_cell.angle_gamma   90.00
#
_symmetry.space_group_name_H-M   'P 1'
#
loop_
_entity.id
_entity.type
_entity.pdbx_description
1 polymer ?
#
loop_
_entity_poly.entity_id
_entity_poly.type
_entity_poly.pdbx_seq_one_letter_code
_entity_poly.pdbx_strand_id
1 'polypeptide(L)' 'MQVEYQDIEWENDWKIIVEIFETIDHLKSLFQELEVSYLRQVEQKILTLNLEKYAYSLQNYIIEKYSRNS' A
#
# COMPACT_ATOMS: atom_id res chain seq x y z
N MET A 1 -9.33 -0.55 28.33
CA MET A 1 -10.29 -1.31 27.49
C MET A 1 -10.61 -0.62 26.17
N GLN A 2 -11.29 0.53 26.11
CA GLN A 2 -11.59 1.17 24.80
C GLN A 2 -10.35 1.71 24.05
N VAL A 3 -9.40 2.29 24.78
CA VAL A 3 -8.12 2.79 24.22
C VAL A 3 -7.26 1.63 23.71
N GLU A 4 -7.12 0.56 24.50
CA GLU A 4 -6.38 -0.65 24.09
C GLU A 4 -6.97 -1.30 22.83
N TYR A 5 -8.30 -1.27 22.65
CA TYR A 5 -8.93 -1.79 21.44
C TYR A 5 -8.59 -0.93 20.21
N GLN A 6 -8.60 0.39 20.34
CA GLN A 6 -8.19 1.30 19.26
C GLN A 6 -6.71 1.17 18.91
N ASP A 7 -5.83 0.97 19.90
CA ASP A 7 -4.40 0.76 19.67
C ASP A 7 -4.15 -0.54 18.89
N ILE A 8 -4.86 -1.62 19.23
CA ILE A 8 -4.78 -2.90 18.50
C ILE A 8 -5.34 -2.76 17.08
N GLU A 9 -6.46 -2.05 16.90
CA GLU A 9 -7.04 -1.81 15.57
C GLU A 9 -6.09 -0.97 14.70
N TRP A 10 -5.46 0.05 15.29
CA TRP A 10 -4.45 0.87 14.62
C TRP A 10 -3.23 0.05 14.19
N GLU A 11 -2.69 -0.77 15.09
CA GLU A 11 -1.55 -1.64 14.78
C GLU A 11 -1.87 -2.58 13.61
N ASN A 12 -3.06 -3.19 13.62
CA ASN A 12 -3.51 -4.08 12.56
C ASN A 12 -3.69 -3.35 11.22
N ASP A 13 -4.38 -2.20 11.22
CA ASP A 13 -4.56 -1.38 10.01
C ASP A 13 -3.20 -0.94 9.45
N TRP A 14 -2.25 -0.56 10.32
CA TRP A 14 -0.92 -0.15 9.91
C TRP A 14 -0.11 -1.31 9.33
N LYS A 15 -0.18 -2.49 9.94
CA LYS A 15 0.47 -3.70 9.42
C LYS A 15 -0.01 -4.04 8.01
N ILE A 16 -1.31 -3.94 7.76
CA ILE A 16 -1.88 -4.16 6.41
C ILE A 16 -1.33 -3.15 5.40
N ILE A 17 -1.18 -1.88 5.79
CA ILE A 17 -0.59 -0.86 4.89
C ILE A 17 0.85 -1.20 4.53
N VAL A 18 1.66 -1.62 5.51
CA VAL A 18 3.04 -2.06 5.27
C VAL A 18 3.06 -3.24 4.30
N GLU A 19 2.24 -4.27 4.54
CA GLU A 19 2.14 -5.45 3.67
C GLU A 19 1.74 -5.08 2.22
N ILE A 20 0.86 -4.10 2.03
CA ILE A 20 0.48 -3.60 0.70
C ILE A 20 1.70 -2.97 -0.01
N PHE A 21 2.44 -2.09 0.66
CA PHE A 21 3.62 -1.45 0.05
C PHE A 21 4.73 -2.46 -0.25
N GLU A 22 4.99 -3.40 0.67
CA GLU A 22 5.96 -4.49 0.45
C GLU A 22 5.57 -5.35 -0.75
N THR A 23 4.27 -5.65 -0.91
CA THR A 23 3.76 -6.40 -2.06
C THR A 23 3.94 -5.63 -3.37
N ILE A 24 3.72 -4.32 -3.36
CA ILE A 24 3.94 -3.45 -4.53
C ILE A 24 5.44 -3.43 -4.90
N ASP A 25 6.32 -3.33 -3.92
CA ASP A 25 7.77 -3.35 -4.16
C ASP A 25 8.26 -4.70 -4.66
N HIS A 26 7.72 -5.79 -4.12
CA HIS A 26 7.99 -7.13 -4.65
C HIS A 26 7.48 -7.29 -6.09
N LEU A 27 6.31 -6.75 -6.42
CA LEU A 27 5.80 -6.77 -7.80
C LEU A 27 6.75 -6.01 -8.75
N LYS A 28 7.28 -4.85 -8.33
CA LYS A 28 8.27 -4.10 -9.11
C LYS A 28 9.53 -4.93 -9.36
N SER A 29 10.05 -5.64 -8.34
CA SER A 29 11.23 -6.47 -8.53
C SER A 29 10.97 -7.60 -9.52
N LEU A 30 9.81 -8.27 -9.42
CA LEU A 30 9.41 -9.31 -10.37
C LEU A 30 9.31 -8.77 -11.81
N PHE A 31 8.79 -7.55 -12.01
CA PHE A 31 8.75 -6.95 -13.35
C PHE A 31 10.14 -6.69 -13.95
N GLN A 32 11.16 -6.43 -13.13
CA GLN A 32 12.54 -6.24 -13.62
C GLN A 32 13.18 -7.54 -14.12
N GLU A 33 12.69 -8.70 -13.67
CA GLU A 33 13.19 -10.01 -14.07
C GLU A 33 12.59 -10.51 -15.40
N LEU A 34 11.51 -9.87 -15.89
CA LEU A 34 10.80 -10.28 -17.09
C LEU A 34 11.30 -9.55 -18.33
N GLU A 35 11.78 -10.29 -19.34
CA GLU A 35 12.05 -9.74 -20.67
C GLU A 35 10.73 -9.58 -21.43
N VAL A 36 10.26 -8.34 -21.57
CA VAL A 36 8.98 -8.01 -22.21
C VAL A 36 9.13 -6.86 -23.21
N SER A 37 8.15 -6.73 -24.12
CA SER A 37 8.12 -5.63 -25.08
C SER A 37 8.04 -4.26 -24.41
N TYR A 38 8.50 -3.21 -25.09
CA TYR A 38 8.45 -1.84 -24.57
C TYR A 38 7.05 -1.43 -24.12
N LEU A 39 6.01 -1.76 -24.89
CA LEU A 39 4.62 -1.48 -24.51
C LEU A 39 4.27 -2.12 -23.15
N ARG A 40 4.69 -3.37 -22.93
CA ARG A 40 4.45 -4.07 -21.67
C ARG A 40 5.19 -3.43 -20.51
N GLN A 41 6.41 -2.94 -20.72
CA GLN A 41 7.15 -2.19 -19.68
C GLN A 41 6.41 -0.91 -19.28
N VAL A 42 5.81 -0.21 -20.24
CA VAL A 42 5.01 0.99 -19.97
C VAL A 42 3.76 0.63 -19.18
N GLU A 43 3.04 -0.42 -19.57
CA GLU A 43 1.85 -0.88 -18.86
C GLU A 43 2.17 -1.34 -17.42
N GLN A 44 3.28 -2.05 -17.22
CA GLN A 44 3.78 -2.44 -15.90
C GLN A 44 4.05 -1.21 -15.02
N LYS A 45 4.71 -0.17 -15.55
CA LYS A 45 4.94 1.09 -14.82
C LYS A 45 3.63 1.79 -14.45
N ILE A 46 2.66 1.85 -15.37
CA ILE A 46 1.35 2.46 -15.11
C ILE A 46 0.61 1.70 -14.01
N LEU A 47 0.63 0.36 -14.05
CA LEU A 47 0.01 -0.48 -13.03
C LEU A 47 0.61 -0.19 -11.65
N THR A 48 1.94 -0.23 -11.53
CA THR A 48 2.63 0.06 -10.27
C THR A 48 2.27 1.46 -9.74
N LEU A 49 2.30 2.48 -10.60
CA LEU A 49 1.92 3.85 -10.23
C LEU A 49 0.49 3.95 -9.69
N ASN A 50 -0.45 3.22 -10.29
CA ASN A 50 -1.85 3.23 -9.84
C ASN A 50 -2.02 2.50 -8.50
N LEU A 51 -1.28 1.40 -8.28
CA LEU A 51 -1.28 0.69 -7.00
C LEU A 51 -0.69 1.54 -5.88
N GLU A 52 0.42 2.23 -6.13
CA GLU A 52 1.03 3.15 -5.17
C GLU A 52 0.07 4.29 -4.80
N LYS A 53 -0.56 4.93 -5.79
CA LYS A 53 -1.57 5.97 -5.55
C LYS A 53 -2.71 5.47 -4.68
N TYR A 54 -3.19 4.25 -4.93
CA TYR A 54 -4.22 3.64 -4.10
C TYR A 54 -3.73 3.39 -2.66
N ALA A 55 -2.54 2.82 -2.49
CA ALA A 55 -1.95 2.55 -1.18
C ALA A 55 -1.75 3.84 -0.36
N TYR A 56 -1.26 4.92 -0.97
CA TYR A 56 -1.16 6.23 -0.32
C TYR A 56 -2.52 6.80 0.07
N SER A 57 -3.53 6.67 -0.79
CA SER A 57 -4.90 7.10 -0.48
C SER A 57 -5.45 6.34 0.73
N LEU A 58 -5.22 5.03 0.79
CA LEU A 58 -5.65 4.19 1.91
C LEU A 58 -4.89 4.51 3.20
N GLN A 59 -3.59 4.76 3.11
CA GLN A 59 -2.77 5.23 4.23
C GLN A 59 -3.33 6.53 4.82
N ASN A 60 -3.63 7.51 3.96
CA ASN A 60 -4.21 8.78 4.40
C ASN A 60 -5.57 8.58 5.07
N TYR A 61 -6.42 7.73 4.49
CA TYR A 61 -7.70 7.38 5.10
C TYR A 61 -7.54 6.78 6.50
N ILE A 62 -6.59 5.87 6.69
CA ILE A 62 -6.28 5.28 8.01
C ILE A 62 -5.77 6.36 8.97
N ILE A 63 -4.82 7.21 8.56
CA ILE A 63 -4.34 8.32 9.40
C ILE A 63 -5.52 9.22 9.83
N GLU A 64 -6.41 9.58 8.91
CA GLU A 64 -7.59 10.39 9.21
C GLU A 64 -8.57 9.70 10.16
N LYS A 65 -8.79 8.38 10.00
CA LYS A 65 -9.68 7.57 10.85
C LYS A 65 -9.31 7.69 12.32
N TYR A 66 -8.02 7.69 12.64
CA TYR A 66 -7.55 7.75 14.03
C TYR A 66 -7.22 9.17 14.50
N SER A 67 -6.88 10.09 13.58
CA SER A 67 -6.67 11.52 13.92
C SER A 67 -7.96 12.26 14.28
N ARG A 68 -9.13 11.81 13.81
CA ARG A 68 -10.44 12.41 14.16
C ARG A 68 -10.96 11.93 15.53
N ASN A 69 -10.38 10.87 16.07
CA ASN A 69 -10.79 10.23 17.33
C ASN A 69 -9.80 10.49 18.49
N SER A 70 -8.79 11.35 18.27
CA SER A 70 -7.75 11.75 19.24
C SER A 70 -7.98 13.15 19.80
#